data_AF-A0AAW9E9I0-F1
#
_entry.id   AF-A0AAW9E9I0-F1
#
_cell.length_a   1.000
_cell.length_b   1.000
_cell.length_c   1.000
_cell.angle_alpha   90.00
_cell.angle_beta   90.00
_cell.angle_gamma   90.00
#
_symmetry.space_group_name_H-M   'P 1'
#
loop_
_entity.id
_entity.type
_entity.pdbx_description
1 polymer ?
#
loop_
_entity_poly.entity_id
_entity_poly.type
_entity_poly.pdbx_seq_one_letter_code
_entity_poly.pdbx_strand_id
1 'polypeptide(L)'
;MQKLKFLRFSKEKVSLFLAVYIGLFLNLSVYIGRYGTQNSHNSLIESLYILGEVAVNIAFTFFLLRLISFCGTLFFKIVASFILLISVCASYYISFFDVVIGYGIIISTLTTDIDLSKELISPNVIIWIIGLSILPLALT
;
A
#
# COMPACT_ATOMS: atom_id res chain seq x y z
N MET A 1 25.24 -26.07 -1.67
CA MET A 1 23.89 -25.55 -1.30
C MET A 1 24.00 -24.43 -0.26
N GLN A 2 24.63 -23.30 -0.58
CA GLN A 2 24.99 -22.24 0.40
C GLN A 2 24.67 -20.79 -0.06
N LYS A 3 23.89 -20.58 -1.12
CA LYS A 3 23.72 -19.24 -1.74
C LYS A 3 22.32 -18.59 -1.64
N LEU A 4 21.42 -19.04 -0.75
CA LEU A 4 20.16 -18.33 -0.44
C LEU A 4 20.10 -17.85 1.01
N LYS A 5 21.15 -17.18 1.46
CA LYS A 5 21.23 -16.54 2.78
C LYS A 5 21.34 -15.02 2.67
N PHE A 6 20.83 -14.45 1.58
CA PHE A 6 20.90 -13.02 1.32
C PHE A 6 19.70 -12.35 2.00
N LEU A 7 19.98 -11.54 3.03
CA LEU A 7 19.07 -10.58 3.67
C LEU A 7 18.02 -11.15 4.64
N ARG A 8 18.46 -11.89 5.66
CA ARG A 8 17.63 -12.09 6.86
C ARG A 8 17.69 -10.83 7.74
N PHE A 9 17.05 -9.74 7.31
CA PHE A 9 16.87 -8.55 8.15
C PHE A 9 16.06 -8.92 9.40
N SER A 10 16.30 -8.22 10.51
CA SER A 10 15.44 -8.32 11.69
C SER A 10 14.01 -7.99 11.29
N LYS A 11 13.03 -8.74 11.78
CA LYS A 11 11.59 -8.55 11.49
C LYS A 11 11.15 -7.10 11.68
N GLU A 12 11.78 -6.41 12.64
CA GLU A 12 11.57 -5.00 12.93
C GLU A 12 12.00 -4.06 11.80
N LYS A 13 13.16 -4.31 11.17
CA LYS A 13 13.65 -3.51 10.05
C LYS A 13 12.78 -3.71 8.81
N VAL A 14 12.33 -4.93 8.57
CA VAL A 14 11.42 -5.26 7.48
C VAL A 14 10.06 -4.60 7.70
N SER A 15 9.48 -4.69 8.90
CA SER A 15 8.20 -4.04 9.18
C SER A 15 8.27 -2.52 9.07
N LEU A 16 9.38 -1.90 9.49
CA LEU A 16 9.58 -0.45 9.34
C LEU A 16 9.72 -0.05 7.87
N PHE A 17 10.50 -0.80 7.09
CA PHE A 17 10.64 -0.57 5.65
C PHE A 17 9.30 -0.68 4.92
N LEU A 18 8.52 -1.75 5.17
CA LEU A 18 7.19 -1.90 4.57
C LEU A 18 6.22 -0.81 5.02
N ALA A 19 6.27 -0.39 6.29
CA ALA A 19 5.40 0.68 6.78
C ALA A 19 5.69 2.03 6.10
N VAL A 20 6.96 2.37 5.89
CA VAL A 20 7.32 3.58 5.14
C VAL A 20 6.94 3.43 3.66
N TYR A 21 7.15 2.26 3.06
CA TYR A 21 6.83 2.03 1.66
C TYR A 21 5.32 2.09 1.38
N ILE A 22 4.52 1.40 2.18
CA ILE A 22 3.05 1.40 2.06
C ILE A 22 2.48 2.73 2.54
N GLY A 23 2.89 3.20 3.72
CA GLY A 23 2.36 4.39 4.35
C GLY A 23 2.71 5.69 3.62
N LEU A 24 3.87 5.79 2.96
CA LEU A 24 4.29 7.02 2.28
C LEU A 24 4.19 6.87 0.76
N PHE A 25 4.94 5.91 0.18
CA PHE A 25 5.10 5.82 -1.28
C PHE A 25 3.80 5.43 -1.99
N LEU A 26 3.14 4.37 -1.53
CA LEU A 26 1.93 3.86 -2.17
C LEU A 26 0.71 4.76 -1.98
N ASN A 27 0.66 5.49 -0.87
CA ASN A 27 -0.42 6.42 -0.54
C ASN A 27 -0.17 7.86 -1.01
N LEU A 28 0.94 8.14 -1.70
CA LEU A 28 1.29 9.49 -2.14
C LEU A 28 0.18 10.13 -2.99
N SER A 29 -0.42 9.36 -3.89
CA SER A 29 -1.53 9.83 -4.73
C SER A 29 -2.76 10.25 -3.92
N VAL A 30 -3.02 9.59 -2.79
CA VAL A 30 -4.13 9.95 -1.89
C VAL A 30 -3.87 11.31 -1.24
N TYR A 31 -2.62 11.58 -0.83
CA TYR A 31 -2.26 12.85 -0.21
C TYR A 31 -2.34 14.01 -1.21
N ILE A 32 -1.93 13.78 -2.47
CA ILE A 32 -2.03 14.77 -3.53
C ILE A 32 -3.49 15.03 -3.88
N GLY A 33 -4.31 13.99 -4.03
CA GLY A 33 -5.74 14.15 -4.32
C GLY A 33 -6.54 14.81 -3.20
N ARG A 34 -6.06 14.76 -1.96
CA ARG A 34 -6.67 15.43 -0.80
C ARG A 34 -6.21 16.86 -0.61
N TYR A 35 -5.08 17.24 -1.19
CA TYR A 35 -4.56 18.60 -1.16
C TYR A 35 -5.53 19.55 -1.87
N GLY A 36 -6.14 20.48 -1.14
CA GLY A 36 -7.14 21.44 -1.62
C GLY A 36 -8.60 21.09 -1.29
N THR A 37 -8.88 19.93 -0.69
CA THR A 37 -10.25 19.54 -0.29
C THR A 37 -10.60 19.92 1.15
N GLN A 38 -9.60 20.28 1.95
CA GLN A 38 -9.80 20.69 3.33
C GLN A 38 -10.12 22.18 3.37
N ASN A 39 -11.30 22.53 3.90
CA ASN A 39 -11.83 23.90 4.09
C ASN A 39 -11.01 24.72 5.11
N SER A 40 -9.69 24.70 4.99
CA SER A 40 -8.75 25.49 5.78
C SER A 40 -8.37 26.69 4.93
N HIS A 41 -8.77 27.90 5.31
CA HIS A 41 -8.37 29.13 4.62
C HIS A 41 -6.86 29.43 4.69
N ASN A 42 -6.08 28.61 5.41
CA ASN A 42 -4.66 28.80 5.67
C ASN A 42 -3.85 27.60 5.17
N SER A 43 -2.99 27.83 4.18
CA SER A 43 -2.15 26.82 3.54
C SER A 43 -1.19 26.11 4.50
N LEU A 44 -0.75 26.80 5.57
CA LEU A 44 0.14 26.20 6.57
C LEU A 44 -0.55 25.10 7.37
N ILE A 45 -1.82 25.30 7.74
CA ILE A 45 -2.59 24.34 8.54
C ILE A 45 -2.92 23.09 7.72
N GLU A 46 -3.22 23.27 6.42
CA GLU A 46 -3.46 22.17 5.50
C GLU A 46 -2.21 21.30 5.32
N SER A 47 -1.03 21.91 5.16
CA SER A 47 0.22 21.16 5.05
C SER A 47 0.56 20.36 6.32
N LEU A 48 0.29 20.92 7.51
CA LEU A 48 0.43 20.25 8.80
C LEU A 48 -0.56 19.08 8.94
N TYR A 49 -1.79 19.24 8.47
CA TYR A 49 -2.79 18.17 8.49
C TYR A 49 -2.32 16.98 7.65
N ILE A 50 -1.86 17.23 6.42
CA ILE A 50 -1.38 16.17 5.52
C ILE A 50 -0.14 15.48 6.09
N LEU A 51 0.79 16.24 6.68
CA LEU A 51 1.94 15.65 7.38
C LEU A 51 1.50 14.77 8.56
N GLY A 52 0.49 15.19 9.31
CA GLY A 52 -0.14 14.38 10.36
C GLY A 52 -0.74 13.09 9.80
N GLU A 53 -1.48 13.17 8.69
CA GLU A 53 -2.08 12.01 8.02
C GLU A 53 -1.02 11.01 7.53
N VAL A 54 0.08 11.49 6.97
CA VAL A 54 1.24 10.65 6.58
C VAL A 54 1.84 9.97 7.81
N ALA A 55 2.10 10.72 8.88
CA ALA A 55 2.71 10.17 10.10
C ALA A 55 1.82 9.11 10.76
N VAL A 56 0.51 9.36 10.84
CA VAL A 56 -0.47 8.41 11.36
C VAL A 56 -0.53 7.16 10.49
N ASN A 57 -0.52 7.29 9.16
CA ASN A 57 -0.54 6.13 8.27
C ASN A 57 0.72 5.26 8.39
N ILE A 58 1.91 5.86 8.48
CA ILE A 58 3.16 5.12 8.71
C ILE A 58 3.14 4.43 10.08
N ALA A 59 2.71 5.13 11.14
CA ALA A 59 2.65 4.55 12.48
C ALA A 59 1.64 3.40 12.56
N PHE A 60 0.47 3.56 11.93
CA PHE A 60 -0.60 2.57 11.92
C PHE A 60 -0.19 1.32 11.11
N THR A 61 0.39 1.49 9.93
CA THR A 61 0.89 0.37 9.12
C THR A 61 2.02 -0.38 9.83
N PHE A 62 2.94 0.33 10.49
CA PHE A 62 3.97 -0.29 11.33
C PHE A 62 3.37 -1.09 12.48
N PHE A 63 2.39 -0.52 13.19
CA PHE A 63 1.70 -1.18 14.29
C PHE A 63 1.00 -2.47 13.84
N LEU A 64 0.26 -2.45 12.72
CA LEU A 64 -0.39 -3.64 12.16
C LEU A 64 0.60 -4.72 11.77
N LEU A 65 1.67 -4.36 11.04
CA LEU A 65 2.73 -5.32 10.66
C LEU A 65 3.42 -5.91 11.89
N ARG A 66 3.58 -5.11 12.97
CA ARG A 66 4.15 -5.57 14.22
C ARG A 66 3.24 -6.56 14.94
N LEU A 67 1.93 -6.33 14.96
CA LEU A 67 0.96 -7.29 15.49
C LEU A 67 1.04 -8.63 14.75
N ILE A 68 1.07 -8.59 13.41
CA ILE A 68 1.17 -9.80 12.56
C ILE A 68 2.50 -10.53 12.81
N SER A 69 3.58 -9.81 13.08
CA SER A 69 4.90 -10.39 13.36
C SER A 69 4.94 -11.29 14.60
N PHE A 70 3.97 -11.19 15.53
CA PHE A 70 3.89 -12.07 16.70
C PHE A 70 3.37 -13.47 16.36
N CYS A 71 2.61 -13.63 15.27
CA CYS A 71 1.97 -14.91 14.92
C CYS A 71 2.94 -15.97 14.36
N GLY A 72 4.16 -15.57 13.99
CA GLY A 72 5.20 -16.46 13.47
C GLY A 72 5.92 -15.90 12.24
N THR A 73 7.09 -16.44 11.90
CA THR A 73 7.89 -15.97 10.75
C THR A 73 7.21 -16.25 9.42
N LEU A 74 6.69 -17.46 9.21
CA LEU A 74 6.14 -17.88 7.93
C LEU A 74 4.79 -17.21 7.66
N PHE A 75 3.95 -17.12 8.68
CA PHE A 75 2.69 -16.37 8.62
C PHE A 75 2.93 -14.89 8.31
N PHE A 76 3.89 -14.25 8.98
CA PHE A 76 4.25 -12.87 8.71
C PHE A 76 4.66 -12.65 7.25
N LYS A 77 5.50 -13.53 6.68
CA LYS A 77 5.91 -13.42 5.27
C LYS A 77 4.71 -13.46 4.32
N ILE A 78 3.86 -14.48 4.45
CA ILE A 78 2.71 -14.67 3.56
C ILE A 78 1.77 -13.48 3.64
N VAL A 79 1.42 -13.06 4.86
CA VAL A 79 0.48 -11.95 5.08
C VAL A 79 1.09 -10.62 4.64
N ALA A 80 2.36 -10.36 4.93
CA ALA A 80 3.02 -9.13 4.50
C ALA A 80 3.12 -9.02 2.97
N SER A 81 3.49 -10.10 2.27
CA SER A 81 3.49 -10.14 0.81
C SER A 81 2.08 -9.93 0.24
N PHE A 82 1.05 -10.51 0.87
CA PHE A 82 -0.34 -10.34 0.43
C PHE A 82 -0.82 -8.90 0.60
N ILE A 83 -0.58 -8.29 1.77
CA ILE A 83 -0.92 -6.88 2.04
C ILE A 83 -0.20 -5.96 1.05
N LEU A 84 1.09 -6.21 0.79
CA LEU A 84 1.90 -5.45 -0.16
C LEU A 84 1.27 -5.52 -1.56
N LEU A 85 0.97 -6.73 -2.07
CA LEU A 85 0.38 -6.90 -3.40
C LEU A 85 -0.95 -6.16 -3.53
N ILE A 86 -1.84 -6.31 -2.55
CA ILE A 86 -3.12 -5.58 -2.52
C ILE A 86 -2.88 -4.07 -2.51
N SER A 87 -1.91 -3.59 -1.72
CA SER A 87 -1.61 -2.16 -1.61
C SER A 87 -1.05 -1.59 -2.91
N VAL A 88 -0.22 -2.34 -3.64
CA VAL A 88 0.28 -1.95 -4.96
C VAL A 88 -0.83 -1.90 -6.00
N CYS A 89 -1.72 -2.91 -6.01
CA CYS A 89 -2.89 -2.91 -6.86
C CYS A 89 -3.79 -1.70 -6.56
N ALA A 90 -4.10 -1.46 -5.29
CA ALA A 90 -4.93 -0.34 -4.85
C ALA A 90 -4.32 1.01 -5.23
N SER A 91 -3.01 1.19 -5.05
CA SER A 91 -2.29 2.41 -5.41
C SER A 91 -2.38 2.72 -6.91
N TYR A 92 -2.31 1.70 -7.78
CA TYR A 92 -2.53 1.90 -9.22
C TYR A 92 -3.93 2.44 -9.51
N TYR A 93 -4.96 1.83 -8.93
CA TYR A 93 -6.35 2.26 -9.17
C TYR A 93 -6.61 3.68 -8.68
N ILE A 94 -6.07 4.03 -7.51
CA ILE A 94 -6.21 5.38 -6.96
C ILE A 94 -5.45 6.40 -7.83
N SER A 95 -4.25 6.06 -8.33
CA SER A 95 -3.41 7.02 -9.06
C SER A 95 -3.84 7.28 -10.49
N PHE A 96 -4.42 6.28 -11.17
CA PHE A 96 -4.78 6.39 -12.59
C PHE A 96 -6.26 6.63 -12.83
N PHE A 97 -7.13 6.23 -11.90
CA PHE A 97 -8.58 6.38 -12.04
C PHE A 97 -9.16 7.39 -11.05
N ASP A 98 -8.36 7.98 -10.15
CA ASP A 98 -8.83 8.87 -9.07
C ASP A 98 -9.99 8.27 -8.25
N VAL A 99 -10.01 6.94 -8.16
CA VAL A 99 -11.09 6.18 -7.53
C VAL A 99 -10.79 5.98 -6.04
N VAL A 100 -11.71 6.41 -5.19
CA VAL A 100 -11.70 6.03 -3.77
C VAL A 100 -12.37 4.67 -3.62
N ILE A 101 -11.61 3.66 -3.19
CA ILE A 101 -12.10 2.30 -2.97
C ILE A 101 -13.04 2.29 -1.75
N GLY A 102 -14.33 2.51 -2.01
CA GLY A 102 -15.40 2.46 -1.01
C GLY A 102 -16.19 1.15 -1.04
N TYR A 103 -17.20 1.07 -0.16
CA TYR A 103 -18.08 -0.11 -0.05
C TYR A 103 -18.75 -0.50 -1.38
N GLY A 104 -19.16 0.49 -2.19
CA GLY A 104 -19.79 0.24 -3.49
C GLY A 104 -18.89 -0.51 -4.49
N ILE A 105 -17.60 -0.21 -4.49
CA ILE A 105 -16.62 -0.89 -5.37
C ILE A 105 -16.42 -2.33 -4.91
N ILE A 106 -16.37 -2.56 -3.60
CA ILE A 106 -16.24 -3.91 -3.03
C ILE A 106 -17.45 -4.77 -3.41
N ILE A 107 -18.69 -4.28 -3.27
CA ILE A 107 -19.88 -5.05 -3.67
C ILE A 107 -19.86 -5.35 -5.17
N SER A 108 -19.55 -4.36 -6.01
CA SER A 108 -19.50 -4.55 -7.46
C SER A 108 -18.47 -5.61 -7.87
N THR A 109 -17.30 -5.63 -7.20
CA THR A 109 -16.30 -6.68 -7.42
C THR A 109 -16.75 -8.06 -6.92
N LEU A 110 -17.50 -8.13 -5.82
CA LEU A 110 -18.06 -9.40 -5.30
C LEU A 110 -19.20 -9.95 -6.19
N THR A 111 -19.98 -9.06 -6.82
CA THR A 111 -20.96 -9.45 -7.84
C THR A 111 -20.33 -9.86 -9.17
N THR A 112 -18.99 -9.82 -9.26
CA THR A 112 -18.18 -10.28 -10.40
C THR A 112 -18.65 -9.70 -11.73
N ASP A 113 -18.69 -8.38 -11.84
CA ASP A 113 -18.90 -7.72 -13.14
C ASP A 113 -17.63 -7.86 -14.01
N ILE A 114 -17.58 -8.98 -14.73
CA ILE A 114 -16.41 -9.50 -15.45
C ILE A 114 -16.04 -8.63 -16.65
N ASP A 115 -17.04 -7.96 -17.23
CA ASP A 115 -16.88 -7.16 -18.43
C ASP A 115 -16.17 -5.83 -18.09
N LEU A 116 -16.57 -5.20 -16.97
CA LEU A 116 -15.89 -4.01 -16.45
C LEU A 116 -14.48 -4.33 -15.95
N SER A 117 -14.29 -5.50 -15.32
CA SER A 117 -12.99 -5.92 -14.78
C SER A 117 -11.95 -6.19 -15.87
N LYS A 118 -12.35 -6.65 -17.06
CA LYS A 118 -11.44 -6.91 -18.18
C LYS A 118 -10.98 -5.62 -18.87
N GLU A 119 -11.85 -4.62 -18.96
CA GLU A 119 -11.53 -3.34 -19.59
C GLU A 119 -10.50 -2.53 -18.77
N LEU A 120 -10.48 -2.74 -17.45
CA LEU A 120 -9.56 -2.08 -16.53
C LEU A 120 -8.17 -2.74 -16.47
N ILE A 121 -8.03 -3.99 -16.92
CA ILE A 121 -6.74 -4.71 -16.95
C ILE A 121 -5.96 -4.28 -18.20
N SER A 122 -5.25 -3.17 -18.08
CA SER A 122 -4.26 -2.76 -19.07
C SER A 122 -2.89 -3.42 -18.80
N PRO A 123 -2.03 -3.59 -19.83
CA PRO A 123 -0.65 -4.06 -19.64
C PRO A 123 0.15 -3.22 -18.63
N ASN A 124 -0.21 -1.94 -18.49
CA ASN A 124 0.43 -1.01 -17.57
C ASN A 124 0.19 -1.41 -16.10
N VAL A 125 -0.98 -1.97 -15.77
CA VAL A 125 -1.28 -2.52 -14.43
C VAL A 125 -0.26 -3.60 -14.05
N ILE A 126 0.01 -4.51 -14.98
CA ILE A 126 0.92 -5.65 -14.75
C ILE A 126 2.35 -5.15 -14.55
N ILE A 127 2.81 -4.21 -15.39
CA ILE A 127 4.14 -3.61 -15.26
C ILE A 127 4.27 -2.86 -13.92
N TRP A 128 3.23 -2.14 -13.50
CA TRP A 128 3.21 -1.41 -12.23
C TRP A 128 3.28 -2.34 -11.03
N ILE A 129 2.47 -3.41 -11.04
CA ILE A 129 2.47 -4.44 -10.00
C ILE A 129 3.85 -5.08 -9.92
N ILE A 130 4.39 -5.55 -11.04
CA ILE A 130 5.70 -6.21 -11.07
C ILE A 130 6.80 -5.25 -10.60
N GLY A 131 6.85 -4.03 -11.14
CA GLY A 131 7.88 -3.04 -10.81
C GLY A 131 7.90 -2.65 -9.33
N LEU A 132 6.73 -2.39 -8.74
CA LEU A 132 6.63 -1.95 -7.34
C LEU A 132 6.58 -3.08 -6.31
N SER A 133 6.28 -4.32 -6.73
CA SER A 133 6.24 -5.46 -5.81
C SER A 133 7.54 -6.25 -5.72
N ILE A 134 8.39 -6.25 -6.76
CA ILE A 134 9.65 -6.99 -6.74
C ILE A 134 10.56 -6.55 -5.59
N LEU A 135 10.70 -5.25 -5.36
CA LEU A 135 11.64 -4.71 -4.38
C LEU A 135 11.23 -5.07 -2.94
N PRO A 136 9.98 -4.83 -2.48
CA PRO A 136 9.61 -5.18 -1.12
C PRO A 136 9.33 -6.68 -0.93
N LEU A 137 8.96 -7.46 -1.96
CA LEU A 137 8.93 -8.93 -1.84
C LEU A 137 10.32 -9.54 -1.67
N ALA A 138 11.35 -8.97 -2.30
CA ALA A 138 12.72 -9.43 -2.12
C ALA A 138 13.25 -9.17 -0.69
N LEU A 139 12.68 -8.20 0.02
CA LEU A 139 13.04 -7.87 1.40
C LEU A 139 12.26 -8.65 2.47
N THR A 140 11.05 -9.14 2.16
CA THR A 140 10.23 -9.93 3.10
C THR A 140 10.78 -11.33 3.35
#